data_AF-A0A377FUW3-F1
#
_entry.id   AF-A0A377FUW3-F1
#
_cell.length_a   1.000
_cell.length_b   1.000
_cell.length_c   1.000
_cell.angle_alpha   90.00
_cell.angle_beta   90.00
_cell.angle_gamma   90.00
#
_symmetry.space_group_name_H-M   'P 1'
#
loop_
_entity.id
_entity.type
_entity.pdbx_description
1 polymer ?
#
loop_
_entity_poly.entity_id
_entity_poly.type
_entity_poly.pdbx_seq_one_letter_code
_entity_poly.pdbx_strand_id
1 'polypeptide(L)'
;MSLFRQLGQAPAQAASRRFDLNGYERMPGFIQRFLNHMAAKHYSQQTAQRYLYDFLDFFRWVEMASAAEVDPSTIEAESFIEFDHAGADAYATYLALELDNAPSVINRKLSSMQSLFNFLIESGVTTTNPFQAVERPKRAKRNPVYLTEQEWLDFSTLVRSNVGMSDREAAWFERNRDRDFLIIQLLGLTGMRVSELTGLDWSDIDLTTGTIRVIGKGDKERLLPLAAPLIALLEQSPGPRVGPLLQSVSGKRIAVRTVQHMLKGHIDRLKSYLPFLVHKQVTPHKLRHTFASRLAMAGIDVLTIQQLLGHESVATTQVYAHIGDEKKKQAITGLR
;
A
#
# COMPACT_ATOMS: atom_id res chain seq x y z
N MET A 1 25.22 -24.97 -25.70
CA MET A 1 26.55 -24.33 -25.56
C MET A 1 26.67 -23.76 -24.16
N SER A 2 27.52 -24.36 -23.33
CA SER A 2 27.69 -24.02 -21.91
C SER A 2 28.39 -22.67 -21.75
N LEU A 3 27.76 -21.76 -20.98
CA LEU A 3 28.22 -20.40 -20.66
C LEU A 3 29.54 -20.31 -19.88
N PHE A 4 30.19 -21.45 -19.58
CA PHE A 4 31.36 -21.53 -18.71
C PHE A 4 32.72 -21.48 -19.41
N ARG A 5 32.80 -21.24 -20.73
CA ARG A 5 34.09 -21.25 -21.46
C ARG A 5 34.88 -19.93 -21.44
N GLN A 6 34.40 -18.88 -20.78
CA GLN A 6 35.08 -17.57 -20.73
C GLN A 6 35.39 -17.09 -19.30
N LEU A 7 35.84 -17.99 -18.43
CA LEU A 7 36.43 -17.62 -17.13
C LEU A 7 37.93 -17.33 -17.31
N GLY A 8 38.23 -16.17 -17.89
CA GLY A 8 39.58 -15.60 -17.97
C GLY A 8 39.60 -14.07 -17.92
N GLN A 9 38.43 -13.44 -17.85
CA GLN A 9 38.29 -12.02 -17.60
C GLN A 9 37.29 -11.88 -16.45
N ALA A 10 37.68 -11.15 -15.41
CA ALA A 10 36.75 -10.77 -14.35
C ALA A 10 35.52 -10.14 -15.02
N PRO A 11 34.30 -10.68 -14.83
CA PRO A 11 33.13 -10.04 -15.40
C PRO A 11 33.07 -8.64 -14.81
N ALA A 12 33.06 -7.65 -15.70
CA ALA A 12 32.71 -6.28 -15.35
C ALA A 12 31.47 -6.35 -14.46
N GLN A 13 31.57 -5.80 -13.25
CA GLN A 13 30.51 -5.79 -12.25
C GLN A 13 29.22 -5.38 -12.93
N ALA A 14 28.37 -6.35 -13.28
CA ALA A 14 26.96 -6.11 -13.46
C ALA A 14 26.53 -5.63 -12.08
N ALA A 15 26.40 -4.31 -11.93
CA ALA A 15 25.92 -3.68 -10.72
C ALA A 15 24.51 -4.25 -10.50
N SER A 16 24.43 -5.38 -9.80
CA SER A 16 23.17 -5.93 -9.36
C SER A 16 22.54 -4.81 -8.56
N ARG A 17 21.28 -4.47 -8.85
CA ARG A 17 20.51 -3.54 -8.03
C ARG A 17 20.39 -4.15 -6.64
N ARG A 18 21.42 -3.95 -5.82
CA ARG A 18 21.41 -4.35 -4.42
C ARG A 18 20.54 -3.32 -3.71
N PHE A 19 19.52 -3.79 -3.00
CA PHE A 19 18.79 -2.89 -2.14
C PHE A 19 19.74 -2.34 -1.06
N ASP A 20 19.63 -1.05 -0.78
CA ASP A 20 20.22 -0.45 0.41
C ASP A 20 19.28 -0.74 1.60
N LEU A 21 19.52 -1.84 2.32
CA LEU A 21 18.68 -2.29 3.42
C LEU A 21 19.38 -2.11 4.77
N ASN A 22 18.72 -1.44 5.70
CA ASN A 22 19.22 -1.30 7.06
C ASN A 22 19.23 -2.69 7.73
N GLY A 23 20.39 -3.10 8.25
CA GLY A 23 20.61 -4.40 8.87
C GLY A 23 20.93 -5.53 7.90
N TYR A 24 21.17 -5.24 6.61
CA TYR A 24 21.49 -6.25 5.60
C TYR A 24 22.70 -7.11 5.98
N GLU A 25 23.80 -6.47 6.39
CA GLU A 25 25.05 -7.16 6.73
C GLU A 25 24.94 -8.00 8.01
N ARG A 26 23.88 -7.81 8.81
CA ARG A 26 23.59 -8.64 9.98
C ARG A 26 22.87 -9.95 9.63
N MET A 27 22.44 -10.11 8.37
CA MET A 27 21.71 -11.29 7.94
C MET A 27 22.68 -12.39 7.48
N PRO A 28 22.34 -13.67 7.69
CA PRO A 28 23.15 -14.77 7.16
C PRO A 28 23.18 -14.75 5.63
N GLY A 29 24.25 -15.31 5.06
CA GLY A 29 24.52 -15.23 3.62
C GLY A 29 23.39 -15.74 2.72
N PHE A 30 22.66 -16.77 3.14
CA PHE A 30 21.51 -17.28 2.39
C PHE A 30 20.30 -16.33 2.39
N ILE A 31 20.08 -15.58 3.48
CA ILE A 31 19.04 -14.54 3.55
C ILE A 31 19.46 -13.33 2.72
N GLN A 32 20.74 -12.95 2.74
CA GLN A 32 21.27 -11.91 1.86
C GLN A 32 21.04 -12.24 0.38
N ARG A 33 21.28 -13.50 -0.02
CA ARG A 33 20.96 -14.01 -1.37
C ARG A 33 19.46 -13.93 -1.67
N PHE A 34 18.61 -14.31 -0.73
CA PHE A 34 17.15 -14.19 -0.87
C PHE A 34 16.70 -12.73 -1.06
N LEU A 35 17.23 -11.79 -0.28
CA LEU A 35 16.90 -10.36 -0.42
C LEU A 35 17.35 -9.79 -1.76
N ASN A 36 18.49 -10.24 -2.29
CA ASN A 36 18.94 -9.92 -3.65
C ASN A 36 18.03 -10.53 -4.72
N HIS A 37 17.56 -11.77 -4.51
CA HIS A 37 16.57 -12.42 -5.39
C HIS A 37 15.25 -11.65 -5.43
N MET A 38 14.79 -11.13 -4.30
CA MET A 38 13.62 -10.24 -4.27
C MET A 38 13.85 -8.98 -5.12
N ALA A 39 15.05 -8.40 -5.09
CA ALA A 39 15.41 -7.26 -5.94
C ALA A 39 15.35 -7.62 -7.42
N ALA A 40 15.92 -8.78 -7.79
CA ALA A 40 15.88 -9.30 -9.14
C ALA A 40 14.45 -9.59 -9.64
N LYS A 41 13.55 -10.04 -8.74
CA LYS A 41 12.11 -10.22 -9.01
C LYS A 41 11.29 -8.92 -8.94
N HIS A 42 11.93 -7.75 -8.93
CA HIS A 42 11.28 -6.42 -8.92
C HIS A 42 10.33 -6.19 -7.72
N TYR A 43 10.61 -6.80 -6.58
CA TYR A 43 9.95 -6.41 -5.33
C TYR A 43 10.36 -4.97 -4.96
N SER A 44 9.53 -4.29 -4.17
CA SER A 44 9.91 -2.96 -3.67
C SER A 44 10.95 -3.10 -2.55
N GLN A 45 11.90 -2.15 -2.48
CA GLN A 45 12.88 -2.06 -1.39
C GLN A 45 12.21 -2.05 -0.01
N GLN A 46 11.04 -1.39 0.10
CA GLN A 46 10.25 -1.38 1.34
C GLN A 46 9.74 -2.78 1.73
N THR A 47 9.37 -3.61 0.75
CA THR A 47 8.96 -4.99 1.01
C THR A 47 10.13 -5.83 1.49
N ALA A 48 11.29 -5.71 0.84
CA ALA A 48 12.51 -6.40 1.25
C ALA A 48 12.98 -5.96 2.64
N GLN A 49 12.97 -4.66 2.93
CA GLN A 49 13.27 -4.12 4.27
C GLN A 49 12.33 -4.69 5.34
N ARG A 50 11.04 -4.83 5.00
CA ARG A 50 10.06 -5.38 5.92
C ARG A 50 10.29 -6.87 6.20
N TYR A 51 10.67 -7.65 5.19
CA TYR A 51 11.02 -9.06 5.34
C TYR A 51 12.28 -9.22 6.19
N LEU A 52 13.30 -8.38 5.97
CA LEU A 52 14.50 -8.34 6.81
C LEU A 52 14.15 -8.12 8.29
N TYR A 53 13.30 -7.14 8.60
CA TYR A 53 12.85 -6.93 9.98
C TYR A 53 12.07 -8.13 10.54
N ASP A 54 11.28 -8.83 9.73
CA ASP A 54 10.63 -10.06 10.19
C ASP A 54 11.63 -11.17 10.49
N PHE A 55 12.70 -11.30 9.71
CA PHE A 55 13.77 -12.27 9.98
C PHE A 55 14.55 -11.92 11.25
N LEU A 56 14.87 -10.64 11.48
CA LEU A 56 15.45 -10.20 12.75
C LEU A 56 14.53 -10.54 13.93
N ASP A 57 13.23 -10.30 13.81
CA ASP A 57 12.26 -10.64 14.86
C ASP A 57 12.16 -12.15 15.08
N PHE A 58 12.30 -12.96 14.03
CA PHE A 58 12.38 -14.41 14.12
C PHE A 58 13.64 -14.87 14.87
N PHE A 59 14.83 -14.36 14.53
CA PHE A 59 16.05 -14.74 15.22
C PHE A 59 16.06 -14.33 16.70
N ARG A 60 15.47 -13.19 17.05
CA ARG A 60 15.28 -12.83 18.46
C ARG A 60 14.38 -13.82 19.20
N TRP A 61 13.38 -14.37 18.53
CA TRP A 61 12.58 -15.46 19.10
C TRP A 61 13.37 -16.75 19.23
N VAL A 62 14.19 -17.12 18.24
CA VAL A 62 15.05 -18.32 18.31
C VAL A 62 16.04 -18.22 19.48
N GLU A 63 16.68 -17.08 19.68
CA GLU A 63 17.56 -16.80 20.83
C GLU A 63 16.83 -17.01 22.16
N MET A 64 15.64 -16.43 22.30
CA MET A 64 14.81 -16.58 23.49
C MET A 64 14.36 -18.03 23.71
N ALA A 65 13.94 -18.73 22.66
CA ALA A 65 13.41 -20.09 22.74
C ALA A 65 14.49 -21.15 22.98
N SER A 66 15.69 -20.94 22.44
CA SER A 66 16.85 -21.82 22.64
C SER A 66 17.64 -21.52 23.91
N ALA A 67 17.41 -20.35 24.53
CA ALA A 67 18.21 -19.81 25.63
C ALA A 67 19.72 -19.75 25.31
N ALA A 68 20.06 -19.61 24.02
CA ALA A 68 21.42 -19.49 23.52
C ALA A 68 21.56 -18.16 22.77
N GLU A 69 22.73 -17.52 22.90
CA GLU A 69 23.02 -16.31 22.12
C GLU A 69 23.05 -16.64 20.62
N VAL A 70 22.32 -15.85 19.84
CA VAL A 70 22.21 -16.06 18.38
C VAL A 70 22.71 -14.83 17.66
N ASP A 71 23.85 -14.96 16.99
CA ASP A 71 24.26 -14.01 15.96
C ASP A 71 23.74 -14.50 14.60
N PRO A 72 22.74 -13.81 13.99
CA PRO A 72 22.21 -14.26 12.71
C PRO A 72 23.25 -14.31 11.60
N SER A 73 24.29 -13.48 11.65
CA SER A 73 25.29 -13.38 10.58
C SER A 73 26.17 -14.62 10.45
N THR A 74 26.24 -15.44 11.52
CA THR A 74 27.06 -16.67 11.57
C THR A 74 26.26 -17.94 11.31
N ILE A 75 24.94 -17.84 11.15
CA ILE A 75 24.08 -19.01 10.91
C ILE A 75 24.28 -19.52 9.49
N GLU A 76 24.74 -20.76 9.38
CA GLU A 76 24.84 -21.47 8.12
C GLU A 76 23.48 -22.03 7.68
N ALA A 77 23.33 -22.22 6.36
CA ALA A 77 22.06 -22.66 5.79
C ALA A 77 21.67 -24.06 6.29
N GLU A 78 22.65 -24.93 6.50
CA GLU A 78 22.51 -26.31 6.97
C GLU A 78 21.87 -26.35 8.36
N SER A 79 22.32 -25.51 9.29
CA SER A 79 21.71 -25.40 10.62
C SER A 79 20.34 -24.75 10.56
N PHE A 80 20.13 -23.78 9.66
CA PHE A 80 18.84 -23.11 9.53
C PHE A 80 17.73 -24.05 9.03
N ILE A 81 18.05 -25.00 8.13
CA ILE A 81 17.06 -25.93 7.57
C ILE A 81 16.70 -27.10 8.51
N GLU A 82 17.40 -27.26 9.63
CA GLU A 82 16.98 -28.16 10.71
C GLU A 82 15.71 -27.66 11.41
N PHE A 83 15.32 -26.41 11.18
CA PHE A 83 14.06 -25.86 11.67
C PHE A 83 12.85 -26.60 11.09
N ASP A 84 12.10 -27.24 11.97
CA ASP A 84 11.02 -28.16 11.60
C ASP A 84 9.62 -27.53 11.75
N HIS A 85 8.61 -28.34 11.46
CA HIS A 85 7.21 -27.91 11.58
C HIS A 85 6.82 -27.57 13.03
N ALA A 86 7.34 -28.31 14.01
CA ALA A 86 7.05 -28.06 15.42
C ALA A 86 7.60 -26.69 15.87
N GLY A 87 8.81 -26.33 15.42
CA GLY A 87 9.37 -24.99 15.60
C GLY A 87 8.52 -23.91 14.94
N ALA A 88 8.00 -24.17 13.73
CA ALA A 88 7.15 -23.22 13.02
C ALA A 88 5.82 -22.95 13.74
N ASP A 89 5.19 -23.99 14.30
CA ASP A 89 4.00 -23.87 15.14
C ASP A 89 4.28 -23.15 16.46
N ALA A 90 5.43 -23.43 17.09
CA ALA A 90 5.87 -22.73 18.29
C ALA A 90 6.08 -21.24 18.02
N TYR A 91 6.66 -20.87 16.87
CA TYR A 91 6.81 -19.47 16.48
C TYR A 91 5.45 -18.81 16.24
N ALA A 92 4.54 -19.48 15.53
CA ALA A 92 3.18 -18.97 15.31
C ALA A 92 2.43 -18.73 16.63
N THR A 93 2.58 -19.66 17.58
CA THR A 93 2.01 -19.57 18.93
C THR A 93 2.59 -18.41 19.71
N TYR A 94 3.91 -18.24 19.72
CA TYR A 94 4.59 -17.10 20.32
C TYR A 94 4.09 -15.76 19.75
N LEU A 95 3.97 -15.66 18.41
CA LEU A 95 3.48 -14.46 17.77
C LEU A 95 2.05 -14.10 18.21
N ALA A 96 1.21 -15.11 18.49
CA ALA A 96 -0.19 -14.95 18.82
C ALA A 96 -0.46 -14.73 20.31
N LEU A 97 0.18 -15.51 21.18
CA LEU A 97 -0.13 -15.54 22.61
C LEU A 97 0.79 -14.63 23.43
N GLU A 98 2.09 -14.63 23.12
CA GLU A 98 3.08 -13.88 23.91
C GLU A 98 3.20 -12.44 23.42
N LEU A 99 3.21 -12.23 22.11
CA LEU A 99 3.28 -10.89 21.53
C LEU A 99 1.91 -10.25 21.26
N ASP A 100 0.81 -10.99 21.44
CA ASP A 100 -0.57 -10.56 21.16
C ASP A 100 -0.69 -9.82 19.81
N ASN A 101 -0.03 -10.34 18.77
CA ASN A 101 -0.03 -9.67 17.48
C ASN A 101 -1.39 -9.81 16.80
N ALA A 102 -1.83 -8.74 16.13
CA ALA A 102 -3.00 -8.82 15.26
C ALA A 102 -2.82 -9.92 14.17
N PRO A 103 -3.88 -10.64 13.75
CA PRO A 103 -3.82 -11.68 12.72
C PRO A 103 -3.16 -11.24 11.40
N SER A 104 -3.24 -9.95 11.07
CA SER A 104 -2.58 -9.40 9.89
C SER A 104 -1.06 -9.43 10.00
N VAL A 105 -0.52 -9.15 11.18
CA VAL A 105 0.91 -9.14 11.48
C VAL A 105 1.45 -10.57 11.53
N ILE A 106 0.75 -11.48 12.21
CA ILE A 106 1.10 -12.91 12.29
C ILE A 106 1.20 -13.50 10.88
N ASN A 107 0.14 -13.39 10.07
CA ASN A 107 0.11 -13.95 8.72
C ASN A 107 1.21 -13.38 7.82
N ARG A 108 1.59 -12.11 8.01
CA ARG A 108 2.67 -11.48 7.25
C ARG A 108 4.04 -12.04 7.64
N LYS A 109 4.32 -12.21 8.94
CA LYS A 109 5.58 -12.79 9.45
C LYS A 109 5.73 -14.26 9.00
N LEU A 110 4.67 -15.05 9.11
CA LEU A 110 4.68 -16.42 8.61
C LEU A 110 4.86 -16.47 7.08
N SER A 111 4.30 -15.50 6.34
CA SER A 111 4.48 -15.42 4.88
C SER A 111 5.91 -15.06 4.47
N SER A 112 6.61 -14.19 5.21
CA SER A 112 8.01 -13.87 4.90
C SER A 112 8.91 -15.09 5.13
N MET A 113 8.69 -15.84 6.22
CA MET A 113 9.40 -17.10 6.47
C MET A 113 9.09 -18.16 5.41
N GLN A 114 7.82 -18.34 5.07
CA GLN A 114 7.42 -19.26 4.00
C GLN A 114 8.08 -18.89 2.65
N SER A 115 8.16 -17.59 2.33
CA SER A 115 8.82 -17.11 1.12
C SER A 115 10.32 -17.38 1.10
N LEU A 116 10.99 -17.28 2.26
CA LEU A 116 12.42 -17.61 2.39
C LEU A 116 12.64 -19.11 2.17
N PHE A 117 11.86 -19.98 2.83
CA PHE A 117 11.98 -21.42 2.62
C PHE A 117 11.65 -21.85 1.19
N ASN A 118 10.65 -21.23 0.54
CA ASN A 118 10.39 -21.48 -0.88
C ASN A 118 11.60 -21.12 -1.77
N PHE A 119 12.29 -20.01 -1.47
CA PHE A 119 13.53 -19.67 -2.17
C PHE A 119 14.65 -20.69 -1.90
N LEU A 120 14.78 -21.18 -0.67
CA LEU A 120 15.75 -22.22 -0.34
C LEU A 120 15.47 -23.54 -1.07
N ILE A 121 14.19 -23.89 -1.28
CA ILE A 121 13.78 -25.00 -2.14
C ILE A 121 14.13 -24.74 -3.60
N GLU A 122 13.77 -23.56 -4.15
CA GLU A 122 14.13 -23.15 -5.52
C GLU A 122 15.65 -23.21 -5.75
N SER A 123 16.44 -22.95 -4.70
CA SER A 123 17.91 -22.97 -4.73
C SER A 123 18.53 -24.34 -4.44
N GLY A 124 17.71 -25.37 -4.17
CA GLY A 124 18.17 -26.74 -3.89
C GLY A 124 18.78 -26.95 -2.50
N VAL A 125 18.62 -26.00 -1.57
CA VAL A 125 19.17 -26.07 -0.20
C VAL A 125 18.33 -26.99 0.69
N THR A 126 17.02 -27.04 0.50
CA THR A 126 16.11 -27.95 1.21
C THR A 126 15.00 -28.43 0.27
N THR A 127 14.27 -29.47 0.65
CA THR A 127 13.12 -30.00 -0.11
C THR A 127 11.78 -29.73 0.59
N THR A 128 11.79 -29.19 1.80
CA THR A 128 10.60 -28.99 2.63
C THR A 128 10.46 -27.54 3.11
N ASN A 129 9.23 -27.11 3.35
CA ASN A 129 8.92 -25.81 3.92
C ASN A 129 8.13 -26.00 5.23
N PRO A 130 8.75 -25.77 6.40
CA PRO A 130 8.10 -25.99 7.69
C PRO A 130 6.92 -25.02 7.92
N PHE A 131 6.89 -23.87 7.24
CA PHE A 131 5.83 -22.87 7.35
C PHE A 131 4.63 -23.11 6.42
N GLN A 132 4.65 -24.16 5.61
CA GLN A 132 3.62 -24.38 4.60
C GLN A 132 2.29 -24.88 5.20
N ALA A 133 2.33 -25.73 6.22
CA ALA A 133 1.16 -26.32 6.86
C ALA A 133 0.78 -25.65 8.20
N VAL A 134 1.55 -24.66 8.65
CA VAL A 134 1.25 -23.90 9.88
C VAL A 134 -0.12 -23.24 9.80
N GLU A 135 -0.96 -23.53 10.79
CA GLU A 135 -2.28 -22.92 10.89
C GLU A 135 -2.19 -21.41 11.09
N ARG A 136 -3.02 -20.67 10.36
CA ARG A 136 -3.00 -19.21 10.37
C ARG A 136 -4.27 -18.64 10.98
N PRO A 137 -4.18 -17.62 11.84
CA PRO A 137 -5.37 -16.97 12.36
C PRO A 137 -6.20 -16.40 11.22
N LYS A 138 -7.51 -16.72 11.26
CA LYS A 138 -8.47 -16.18 10.29
C LYS A 138 -8.53 -14.66 10.46
N ARG A 139 -8.36 -13.94 9.37
CA ARG A 139 -8.61 -12.49 9.35
C ARG A 139 -10.11 -12.29 9.30
N ALA A 140 -10.65 -11.54 10.27
CA ALA A 140 -12.03 -11.06 10.18
C ALA A 140 -12.21 -10.30 8.86
N LYS A 141 -13.21 -10.68 8.05
CA LYS A 141 -13.59 -9.91 6.86
C LYS A 141 -14.11 -8.56 7.35
N ARG A 142 -13.35 -7.50 7.14
CA ARG A 142 -13.80 -6.13 7.41
C ARG A 142 -14.43 -5.58 6.14
N ASN A 143 -15.67 -5.11 6.24
CA ASN A 143 -16.29 -4.35 5.18
C ASN A 143 -15.48 -3.06 4.93
N PRO A 144 -15.29 -2.65 3.67
CA PRO A 144 -14.61 -1.41 3.36
C PRO A 144 -15.33 -0.25 4.05
N VAL A 145 -14.57 0.59 4.72
CA VAL A 145 -15.09 1.85 5.24
C VAL A 145 -15.00 2.88 4.13
N TYR A 146 -16.14 3.47 3.77
CA TYR A 146 -16.27 4.45 2.71
C TYR A 146 -17.25 5.56 3.10
N LEU A 147 -17.20 6.68 2.37
CA LEU A 147 -18.18 7.76 2.47
C LEU A 147 -19.33 7.51 1.49
N THR A 148 -20.57 7.69 1.93
CA THR A 148 -21.74 7.71 1.05
C THR A 148 -21.70 8.95 0.15
N GLU A 149 -22.61 9.04 -0.83
CA GLU A 149 -22.72 10.21 -1.69
C GLU A 149 -22.90 11.50 -0.88
N GLN A 150 -23.83 11.49 0.08
CA GLN A 150 -24.11 12.65 0.93
C GLN A 150 -22.93 12.99 1.82
N GLU A 151 -22.31 12.00 2.47
CA GLU A 151 -21.14 12.25 3.32
C GLU A 151 -19.94 12.78 2.53
N TRP A 152 -19.76 12.35 1.27
CA TRP A 152 -18.75 12.89 0.37
C TRP A 152 -19.04 14.36 0.02
N LEU A 153 -20.29 14.70 -0.31
CA LEU A 153 -20.73 16.06 -0.58
C LEU A 153 -20.50 16.98 0.64
N ASP A 154 -20.95 16.56 1.83
CA ASP A 154 -20.78 17.31 3.08
C ASP A 154 -19.30 17.51 3.40
N PHE A 155 -18.49 16.43 3.28
CA PHE A 155 -17.06 16.47 3.50
C PHE A 155 -16.34 17.41 2.51
N SER A 156 -16.62 17.26 1.22
CA SER A 156 -15.99 18.09 0.18
C SER A 156 -16.33 19.57 0.33
N THR A 157 -17.55 19.88 0.76
CA THR A 157 -18.01 21.25 1.02
C THR A 157 -17.26 21.87 2.19
N LEU A 158 -17.19 21.19 3.34
CA LEU A 158 -16.54 21.73 4.54
C LEU A 158 -15.01 21.70 4.48
N VAL A 159 -14.41 20.81 3.69
CA VAL A 159 -12.95 20.84 3.45
C VAL A 159 -12.51 22.16 2.87
N ARG A 160 -13.32 22.78 2.01
CA ARG A 160 -13.01 24.05 1.36
C ARG A 160 -13.29 25.27 2.23
N SER A 161 -14.04 25.14 3.33
CA SER A 161 -14.28 26.24 4.27
C SER A 161 -13.17 26.32 5.33
N ASN A 162 -13.04 27.47 5.98
CA ASN A 162 -12.14 27.70 7.12
C ASN A 162 -12.81 27.40 8.48
N VAL A 163 -13.94 26.67 8.50
CA VAL A 163 -14.68 26.37 9.73
C VAL A 163 -13.78 25.67 10.76
N GLY A 164 -13.94 26.05 12.03
CA GLY A 164 -13.17 25.47 13.14
C GLY A 164 -11.69 25.86 13.17
N MET A 165 -11.28 26.89 12.43
CA MET A 165 -9.93 27.47 12.46
C MET A 165 -9.92 28.81 13.20
N SER A 166 -8.83 29.11 13.90
CA SER A 166 -8.49 30.47 14.33
C SER A 166 -8.08 31.34 13.14
N ASP A 167 -8.07 32.67 13.29
CA ASP A 167 -7.67 33.61 12.23
C ASP A 167 -6.27 33.30 11.66
N ARG A 168 -5.34 32.91 12.53
CA ARG A 168 -3.97 32.54 12.14
C ARG A 168 -3.95 31.25 11.31
N GLU A 169 -4.74 30.25 11.70
CA GLU A 169 -4.85 28.99 10.95
C GLU A 169 -5.56 29.21 9.61
N ALA A 170 -6.61 30.02 9.58
CA ALA A 170 -7.31 30.39 8.36
C ALA A 170 -6.37 31.06 7.35
N ALA A 171 -5.52 31.99 7.78
CA ALA A 171 -4.54 32.63 6.90
C ALA A 171 -3.53 31.63 6.29
N TRP A 172 -3.15 30.58 7.02
CA TRP A 172 -2.29 29.52 6.49
C TRP A 172 -3.04 28.57 5.56
N PHE A 173 -4.29 28.23 5.92
CA PHE A 173 -5.18 27.40 5.13
C PHE A 173 -5.46 28.02 3.76
N GLU A 174 -5.75 29.31 3.67
CA GLU A 174 -6.06 29.99 2.41
C GLU A 174 -4.97 29.81 1.34
N ARG A 175 -3.69 29.72 1.76
CA ARG A 175 -2.55 29.49 0.84
C ARG A 175 -2.49 28.08 0.27
N ASN A 176 -3.08 27.11 0.98
CA ASN A 176 -3.03 25.69 0.64
C ASN A 176 -4.39 25.12 0.22
N ARG A 177 -5.48 25.88 0.43
CA ARG A 177 -6.87 25.45 0.28
C ARG A 177 -7.14 24.77 -1.05
N ASP A 178 -6.77 25.42 -2.15
CA ASP A 178 -7.11 24.90 -3.48
C ASP A 178 -6.26 23.67 -3.83
N ARG A 179 -5.01 23.61 -3.38
CA ARG A 179 -4.16 22.41 -3.51
C ARG A 179 -4.73 21.24 -2.70
N ASP A 180 -5.07 21.48 -1.45
CA ASP A 180 -5.56 20.44 -0.54
C ASP A 180 -6.93 19.92 -1.01
N PHE A 181 -7.79 20.83 -1.50
CA PHE A 181 -9.03 20.48 -2.16
C PHE A 181 -8.81 19.64 -3.42
N LEU A 182 -7.91 20.06 -4.32
CA LEU A 182 -7.55 19.30 -5.53
C LEU A 182 -7.05 17.90 -5.19
N ILE A 183 -6.18 17.76 -4.19
CA ILE A 183 -5.69 16.46 -3.70
C ILE A 183 -6.83 15.54 -3.27
N ILE A 184 -7.76 16.06 -2.46
CA ILE A 184 -8.90 15.30 -1.97
C ILE A 184 -9.82 14.89 -3.13
N GLN A 185 -10.10 15.79 -4.06
CA GLN A 185 -10.90 15.52 -5.25
C GLN A 185 -10.25 14.46 -6.15
N LEU A 186 -8.93 14.56 -6.42
CA LEU A 186 -8.20 13.55 -7.19
C LEU A 186 -8.34 12.16 -6.55
N LEU A 187 -8.13 12.04 -5.24
CA LEU A 187 -8.25 10.75 -4.53
C LEU A 187 -9.68 10.19 -4.58
N GLY A 188 -10.69 11.03 -4.35
CA GLY A 188 -12.08 10.61 -4.24
C GLY A 188 -12.84 10.45 -5.56
N LEU A 189 -12.35 11.05 -6.65
CA LEU A 189 -12.99 11.01 -7.97
C LEU A 189 -12.26 10.16 -9.01
N THR A 190 -11.00 9.77 -8.77
CA THR A 190 -10.26 8.87 -9.68
C THR A 190 -9.93 7.53 -9.04
N GLY A 191 -9.98 7.45 -7.71
CA GLY A 191 -9.62 6.25 -6.96
C GLY A 191 -8.14 5.87 -7.06
N MET A 192 -7.24 6.74 -7.55
CA MET A 192 -5.81 6.44 -7.61
C MET A 192 -5.18 6.23 -6.22
N ARG A 193 -4.04 5.55 -6.17
CA ARG A 193 -3.26 5.39 -4.93
C ARG A 193 -2.60 6.73 -4.57
N VAL A 194 -2.38 6.98 -3.29
CA VAL A 194 -1.69 8.22 -2.86
C VAL A 194 -0.27 8.32 -3.44
N SER A 195 0.43 7.20 -3.61
CA SER A 195 1.76 7.19 -4.25
C SER A 195 1.70 7.55 -5.73
N GLU A 196 0.67 7.09 -6.43
CA GLU A 196 0.38 7.45 -7.82
C GLU A 196 0.12 8.95 -7.92
N LEU A 197 -0.79 9.48 -7.09
CA LEU A 197 -1.10 10.91 -7.00
C LEU A 197 0.15 11.77 -6.81
N THR A 198 0.98 11.44 -5.81
CA THR A 198 2.18 12.23 -5.52
C THR A 198 3.24 12.14 -6.62
N GLY A 199 3.17 11.10 -7.46
CA GLY A 199 4.09 10.85 -8.58
C GLY A 199 3.72 11.59 -9.87
N LEU A 200 2.50 12.11 -10.00
CA LEU A 200 2.02 12.77 -11.22
C LEU A 200 2.82 14.02 -11.59
N ASP A 201 3.08 14.15 -12.89
CA ASP A 201 3.54 15.37 -13.53
C ASP A 201 2.43 15.99 -14.38
N TRP A 202 2.57 17.27 -14.70
CA TRP A 202 1.67 17.95 -15.63
C TRP A 202 1.62 17.29 -17.02
N SER A 203 2.72 16.65 -17.44
CA SER A 203 2.80 15.87 -18.69
C SER A 203 2.00 14.56 -18.68
N ASP A 204 1.46 14.16 -17.53
CA ASP A 204 0.57 13.01 -17.41
C ASP A 204 -0.90 13.38 -17.60
N ILE A 205 -1.23 14.67 -17.68
CA ILE A 205 -2.60 15.15 -17.79
C ILE A 205 -2.84 15.72 -19.19
N ASP A 206 -3.88 15.20 -19.83
CA ASP A 206 -4.44 15.78 -21.03
C ASP A 206 -5.81 16.38 -20.71
N LEU A 207 -5.85 17.72 -20.57
CA LEU A 207 -7.08 18.45 -20.30
C LEU A 207 -8.00 18.55 -21.52
N THR A 208 -7.48 18.36 -22.74
CA THR A 208 -8.28 18.37 -23.97
C THR A 208 -9.11 17.10 -24.07
N THR A 209 -8.51 15.94 -23.83
CA THR A 209 -9.24 14.66 -23.80
C THR A 209 -9.87 14.36 -22.44
N GLY A 210 -9.50 15.11 -21.40
CA GLY A 210 -9.99 14.90 -20.04
C GLY A 210 -9.47 13.61 -19.43
N THR A 211 -8.20 13.29 -19.62
CA THR A 211 -7.59 12.05 -19.13
C THR A 211 -6.33 12.28 -18.33
N ILE A 212 -6.03 11.34 -17.42
CA ILE A 212 -4.76 11.30 -16.69
C ILE A 212 -4.09 9.94 -16.81
N ARG A 213 -2.81 9.94 -17.19
CA ARG A 213 -1.97 8.74 -17.24
C ARG A 213 -1.41 8.44 -15.86
N VAL A 214 -1.64 7.22 -15.38
CA VAL A 214 -1.19 6.77 -14.06
C VAL A 214 -0.33 5.52 -14.20
N ILE A 215 0.88 5.58 -13.65
CA ILE A 215 1.81 4.44 -13.59
C ILE A 215 1.61 3.72 -12.26
N GLY A 216 1.12 2.48 -12.34
CA GLY A 216 0.86 1.60 -11.20
C GLY A 216 2.06 0.72 -10.82
N LYS A 217 1.78 -0.30 -10.00
CA LYS A 217 2.79 -1.29 -9.58
C LYS A 217 3.27 -2.10 -10.80
N GLY A 218 4.59 -2.29 -10.90
CA GLY A 218 5.21 -3.05 -11.99
C GLY A 218 5.18 -2.31 -13.32
N ASP A 219 5.25 -0.97 -13.28
CA ASP A 219 5.23 -0.07 -14.44
C ASP A 219 4.00 -0.25 -15.36
N LYS A 220 2.89 -0.75 -14.81
CA LYS A 220 1.64 -0.89 -15.53
C LYS A 220 0.94 0.46 -15.62
N GLU A 221 0.78 0.95 -16.84
CA GLU A 221 0.07 2.20 -17.10
C GLU A 221 -1.43 1.99 -17.24
N ARG A 222 -2.21 3.00 -16.84
CA ARG A 222 -3.63 3.12 -17.17
C ARG A 222 -4.01 4.57 -17.37
N LEU A 223 -4.98 4.81 -18.23
CA LEU A 223 -5.61 6.13 -18.40
C LEU A 223 -6.87 6.19 -17.52
N LEU A 224 -7.00 7.25 -16.75
CA LEU A 224 -8.20 7.53 -15.96
C LEU A 224 -8.94 8.73 -16.57
N PRO A 225 -10.23 8.60 -16.88
CA PRO A 225 -11.04 9.75 -17.28
C PRO A 225 -11.24 10.69 -16.09
N LEU A 226 -11.27 11.99 -16.38
CA LEU A 226 -11.48 13.06 -15.42
C LEU A 226 -12.92 13.57 -15.50
N ALA A 227 -13.58 13.67 -14.35
CA ALA A 227 -14.89 14.32 -14.28
C ALA A 227 -14.76 15.83 -14.51
N ALA A 228 -15.79 16.46 -15.10
CA ALA A 228 -15.78 17.90 -15.39
C ALA A 228 -15.40 18.82 -14.20
N PRO A 229 -15.86 18.57 -12.96
CA PRO A 229 -15.42 19.38 -11.82
C PRO A 229 -13.92 19.31 -11.55
N LEU A 230 -13.29 18.17 -11.85
CA LEU A 230 -11.85 17.97 -11.63
C LEU A 230 -11.03 18.64 -12.74
N ILE A 231 -11.51 18.62 -13.99
CA ILE A 231 -10.92 19.37 -15.09
C ILE A 231 -10.90 20.87 -14.75
N ALA A 232 -12.03 21.41 -14.30
CA ALA A 232 -12.12 22.82 -13.91
C ALA A 232 -11.13 23.20 -12.79
N LEU A 233 -10.94 22.32 -11.79
CA LEU A 233 -9.95 22.55 -10.73
C LEU A 233 -8.51 22.53 -11.23
N LEU A 234 -8.19 21.62 -12.15
CA LEU A 234 -6.87 21.54 -12.76
C LEU A 234 -6.60 22.76 -13.64
N GLU A 235 -7.61 23.25 -14.36
CA GLU A 235 -7.50 24.46 -15.18
C GLU A 235 -7.23 25.71 -14.34
N GLN A 236 -7.87 25.81 -13.18
CA GLN A 236 -7.72 26.90 -12.22
C GLN A 236 -6.47 26.79 -11.34
N SER A 237 -5.72 25.68 -11.44
CA SER A 237 -4.51 25.47 -10.64
C SER A 237 -3.44 26.52 -11.01
N PRO A 238 -2.96 27.31 -10.04
CA PRO A 238 -2.02 28.39 -10.32
C PRO A 238 -0.61 27.87 -10.59
N GLY A 239 0.15 28.61 -11.41
CA GLY A 239 1.57 28.34 -11.68
C GLY A 239 1.84 27.65 -13.02
N PRO A 240 3.13 27.39 -13.32
CA PRO A 240 3.52 26.75 -14.57
C PRO A 240 3.08 25.29 -14.60
N ARG A 241 2.50 24.86 -15.73
CA ARG A 241 2.09 23.47 -15.98
C ARG A 241 3.26 22.60 -16.43
N VAL A 242 4.34 22.61 -15.65
CA VAL A 242 5.59 21.88 -15.94
C VAL A 242 6.07 21.16 -14.68
N GLY A 243 6.54 19.92 -14.83
CA GLY A 243 7.03 19.11 -13.72
C GLY A 243 5.92 18.59 -12.81
N PRO A 244 6.18 18.40 -11.50
CA PRO A 244 5.23 17.82 -10.57
C PRO A 244 3.90 18.58 -10.50
N LEU A 245 2.79 17.85 -10.63
CA LEU A 245 1.45 18.41 -10.48
C LEU A 245 1.25 19.02 -9.09
N LEU A 246 1.76 18.34 -8.05
CA LEU A 246 1.58 18.72 -6.66
C LEU A 246 2.92 19.08 -6.02
N GLN A 247 3.05 20.35 -5.66
CA GLN A 247 4.27 20.91 -5.08
C GLN A 247 4.05 21.36 -3.62
N SER A 248 5.12 21.26 -2.83
CA SER A 248 5.24 21.91 -1.53
C SER A 248 5.38 23.42 -1.70
N VAL A 249 5.28 24.16 -0.58
CA VAL A 249 5.55 25.61 -0.54
C VAL A 249 6.97 25.95 -1.04
N SER A 250 7.91 25.01 -0.96
CA SER A 250 9.28 25.14 -1.47
C SER A 250 9.45 24.72 -2.94
N GLY A 251 8.36 24.46 -3.67
CA GLY A 251 8.38 24.08 -5.09
C GLY A 251 8.81 22.63 -5.36
N LYS A 252 8.99 21.80 -4.33
CA LYS A 252 9.39 20.39 -4.47
C LYS A 252 8.16 19.49 -4.58
N ARG A 253 8.29 18.33 -5.24
CA ARG A 253 7.24 17.30 -5.27
C ARG A 253 6.76 16.96 -3.85
N ILE A 254 5.45 16.92 -3.66
CA ILE A 254 4.86 16.57 -2.36
C ILE A 254 5.12 15.10 -2.01
N ALA A 255 5.45 14.83 -0.75
CA ALA A 255 5.62 13.46 -0.27
C ALA A 255 4.27 12.84 0.13
N VAL A 256 4.16 11.51 0.01
CA VAL A 256 2.97 10.74 0.45
C VAL A 256 2.59 11.06 1.90
N ARG A 257 3.59 11.18 2.78
CA ARG A 257 3.38 11.47 4.20
C ARG A 257 2.78 12.86 4.42
N THR A 258 3.14 13.84 3.58
CA THR A 258 2.56 15.19 3.63
C THR A 258 1.08 15.16 3.29
N VAL A 259 0.68 14.41 2.24
CA VAL A 259 -0.74 14.22 1.89
C VAL A 259 -1.51 13.55 3.02
N GLN A 260 -0.93 12.51 3.64
CA GLN A 260 -1.56 11.82 4.77
C GLN A 260 -1.76 12.72 5.99
N HIS A 261 -0.75 13.51 6.36
CA HIS A 261 -0.87 14.47 7.47
C HIS A 261 -1.86 15.59 7.16
N MET A 262 -1.83 16.14 5.94
CA MET A 262 -2.78 17.16 5.49
C MET A 262 -4.21 16.65 5.60
N LEU A 263 -4.51 15.46 5.06
CA LEU A 263 -5.84 14.89 5.15
C LEU A 263 -6.25 14.67 6.60
N LYS A 264 -5.36 14.09 7.42
CA LYS A 264 -5.60 13.90 8.85
C LYS A 264 -5.95 15.22 9.55
N GLY A 265 -5.23 16.31 9.25
CA GLY A 265 -5.52 17.64 9.79
C GLY A 265 -6.94 18.12 9.46
N HIS A 266 -7.38 17.98 8.20
CA HIS A 266 -8.77 18.30 7.84
C HIS A 266 -9.79 17.39 8.54
N ILE A 267 -9.52 16.09 8.65
CA ILE A 267 -10.41 15.15 9.36
C ILE A 267 -10.53 15.55 10.84
N ASP A 268 -9.41 15.82 11.51
CA ASP A 268 -9.40 16.17 12.93
C ASP A 268 -10.12 17.50 13.19
N ARG A 269 -10.02 18.46 12.28
CA ARG A 269 -10.76 19.73 12.33
C ARG A 269 -12.26 19.52 12.12
N LEU A 270 -12.64 18.70 11.15
CA LEU A 270 -14.03 18.60 10.70
C LEU A 270 -14.88 17.60 11.49
N LYS A 271 -14.27 16.75 12.33
CA LYS A 271 -14.98 15.70 13.07
C LYS A 271 -16.09 16.19 14.01
N SER A 272 -16.01 17.42 14.52
CA SER A 272 -17.07 18.04 15.34
C SER A 272 -18.28 18.47 14.51
N TYR A 273 -18.10 18.74 13.22
CA TYR A 273 -19.14 19.15 12.28
C TYR A 273 -19.70 17.96 11.49
N LEU A 274 -18.87 16.94 11.26
CA LEU A 274 -19.20 15.73 10.52
C LEU A 274 -18.90 14.50 11.39
N PRO A 275 -19.81 14.10 12.29
CA PRO A 275 -19.57 13.03 13.26
C PRO A 275 -19.17 11.68 12.64
N PHE A 276 -19.60 11.40 11.40
CA PHE A 276 -19.22 10.18 10.68
C PHE A 276 -17.70 10.07 10.48
N LEU A 277 -16.95 11.18 10.47
CA LEU A 277 -15.50 11.19 10.34
C LEU A 277 -14.78 10.54 11.53
N VAL A 278 -15.36 10.61 12.74
CA VAL A 278 -14.82 9.99 13.95
C VAL A 278 -14.73 8.47 13.79
N HIS A 279 -15.83 7.85 13.36
CA HIS A 279 -15.93 6.40 13.24
C HIS A 279 -15.24 5.90 11.97
N LYS A 280 -15.31 6.68 10.88
CA LYS A 280 -14.78 6.25 9.58
C LYS A 280 -13.29 6.46 9.45
N GLN A 281 -12.67 7.35 10.24
CA GLN A 281 -11.22 7.62 10.23
C GLN A 281 -10.66 7.71 8.80
N VAL A 282 -11.16 8.65 8.01
CA VAL A 282 -10.89 8.74 6.56
C VAL A 282 -9.38 8.88 6.29
N THR A 283 -8.88 8.10 5.34
CA THR A 283 -7.49 8.09 4.86
C THR A 283 -7.48 8.08 3.32
N PRO A 284 -6.34 8.30 2.64
CA PRO A 284 -6.32 8.25 1.17
C PRO A 284 -6.82 6.92 0.61
N HIS A 285 -6.53 5.82 1.30
CA HIS A 285 -7.03 4.50 0.92
C HIS A 285 -8.55 4.38 1.08
N LYS A 286 -9.14 5.01 2.10
CA LYS A 286 -10.59 5.06 2.29
C LYS A 286 -11.27 5.99 1.28
N LEU A 287 -10.62 7.06 0.83
CA LEU A 287 -11.14 7.86 -0.29
C LEU A 287 -11.17 7.05 -1.60
N ARG A 288 -10.16 6.20 -1.83
CA ARG A 288 -10.20 5.22 -2.92
C ARG A 288 -11.33 4.20 -2.76
N HIS A 289 -11.59 3.71 -1.54
CA HIS A 289 -12.76 2.87 -1.28
C HIS A 289 -14.07 3.63 -1.54
N THR A 290 -14.16 4.91 -1.14
CA THR A 290 -15.29 5.80 -1.44
C THR A 290 -15.56 5.88 -2.94
N PHE A 291 -14.54 6.11 -3.76
CA PHE A 291 -14.67 6.11 -5.22
C PHE A 291 -15.27 4.78 -5.73
N ALA A 292 -14.65 3.66 -5.34
CA ALA A 292 -15.06 2.33 -5.79
C ALA A 292 -16.49 1.97 -5.34
N SER A 293 -16.83 2.23 -4.08
CA SER A 293 -18.15 1.96 -3.51
C SER A 293 -19.23 2.82 -4.18
N ARG A 294 -18.94 4.10 -4.46
CA ARG A 294 -19.89 4.99 -5.16
C ARG A 294 -20.18 4.51 -6.59
N LEU A 295 -19.14 4.07 -7.32
CA LEU A 295 -19.33 3.46 -8.65
C LEU A 295 -20.16 2.17 -8.57
N ALA A 296 -19.86 1.29 -7.60
CA ALA A 296 -20.63 0.06 -7.40
C ALA A 296 -22.10 0.37 -7.08
N MET A 297 -22.38 1.38 -6.25
CA MET A 297 -23.74 1.85 -5.94
C MET A 297 -24.45 2.50 -7.14
N ALA A 298 -23.69 3.07 -8.06
CA ALA A 298 -24.20 3.58 -9.34
C ALA A 298 -24.47 2.45 -10.36
N GLY A 299 -24.17 1.19 -10.01
CA GLY A 299 -24.43 0.03 -10.87
C GLY A 299 -23.33 -0.24 -11.89
N ILE A 300 -22.16 0.39 -11.76
CA ILE A 300 -21.00 0.10 -12.62
C ILE A 300 -20.49 -1.30 -12.31
N ASP A 301 -20.16 -2.05 -13.37
CA ASP A 301 -19.70 -3.43 -13.24
C ASP A 301 -18.32 -3.52 -12.56
N VAL A 302 -18.08 -4.66 -11.91
CA VAL A 302 -16.87 -4.92 -11.11
C VAL A 302 -15.60 -4.90 -11.98
N LEU A 303 -15.68 -5.28 -13.25
CA LEU A 303 -14.52 -5.31 -14.15
C LEU A 303 -14.10 -3.88 -14.51
N THR A 304 -15.04 -3.01 -14.84
CA THR A 304 -14.78 -1.58 -15.08
C THR A 304 -14.17 -0.91 -13.84
N ILE A 305 -14.74 -1.17 -12.65
CA ILE A 305 -14.17 -0.65 -11.38
C ILE A 305 -12.75 -1.18 -11.17
N GLN A 306 -12.49 -2.46 -11.45
CA GLN A 306 -11.16 -3.06 -11.32
C GLN A 306 -10.14 -2.37 -12.23
N GLN A 307 -10.51 -2.10 -13.48
CA GLN A 307 -9.67 -1.44 -14.47
C GLN A 307 -9.34 -0.01 -14.03
N LEU A 308 -10.34 0.78 -13.60
CA LEU A 308 -10.14 2.14 -13.09
C LEU A 308 -9.21 2.16 -11.86
N LEU A 309 -9.37 1.20 -10.96
CA LEU A 309 -8.53 1.09 -9.77
C LEU A 309 -7.12 0.55 -10.09
N GLY A 310 -6.92 -0.18 -11.17
CA GLY A 310 -5.66 -0.88 -11.45
C GLY A 310 -5.36 -1.95 -10.38
N HIS A 311 -6.35 -2.79 -10.07
CA HIS A 311 -6.18 -3.96 -9.20
C HIS A 311 -5.68 -5.17 -10.00
N GLU A 312 -4.56 -5.75 -9.56
CA GLU A 312 -3.98 -6.97 -10.17
C GLU A 312 -4.90 -8.19 -9.99
N SER A 313 -5.71 -8.23 -8.94
CA SER A 313 -6.64 -9.32 -8.66
C SER A 313 -8.07 -8.83 -8.56
N VAL A 314 -8.97 -9.55 -9.24
CA VAL A 314 -10.43 -9.39 -9.14
C VAL A 314 -10.89 -9.52 -7.69
N ALA A 315 -10.24 -10.37 -6.88
CA ALA A 315 -10.58 -10.60 -5.48
C ALA A 315 -10.52 -9.31 -4.63
N THR A 316 -9.65 -8.36 -4.99
CA THR A 316 -9.57 -7.05 -4.31
C THR A 316 -10.74 -6.13 -4.67
N THR A 317 -11.40 -6.36 -5.81
CA THR A 317 -12.58 -5.59 -6.26
C THR A 317 -13.90 -6.28 -5.90
N GLN A 318 -13.90 -7.61 -5.70
CA GLN A 318 -15.09 -8.37 -5.25
C GLN A 318 -15.70 -7.84 -3.95
N VAL A 319 -14.89 -7.22 -3.08
CA VAL A 319 -15.38 -6.60 -1.86
C VAL A 319 -16.43 -5.51 -2.11
N TYR A 320 -16.44 -4.89 -3.30
CA TYR A 320 -17.44 -3.88 -3.67
C TYR A 320 -18.66 -4.47 -4.39
N ALA A 321 -18.58 -5.69 -4.93
CA ALA A 321 -19.69 -6.34 -5.62
C ALA A 321 -20.92 -6.46 -4.70
N HIS A 322 -20.69 -6.86 -3.45
CA HIS A 322 -21.73 -7.01 -2.44
C HIS A 322 -22.41 -5.69 -2.05
N ILE A 323 -21.76 -4.54 -2.28
CA ILE A 323 -22.35 -3.22 -1.97
C ILE A 323 -23.47 -2.89 -2.97
N GLY A 324 -23.29 -3.24 -4.24
CA GLY A 324 -24.34 -3.06 -5.25
C GLY A 324 -25.57 -3.95 -5.00
N ASP A 325 -25.35 -5.15 -4.47
CA ASP A 325 -26.44 -6.09 -4.15
C ASP A 325 -27.33 -5.60 -3.01
N GLU A 326 -26.78 -4.87 -2.04
CA GLU A 326 -27.56 -4.30 -0.94
C GLU A 326 -28.56 -3.23 -1.43
N LYS A 327 -28.16 -2.42 -2.41
CA LYS A 327 -29.06 -1.45 -3.06
C LYS A 327 -30.14 -2.14 -3.90
N LYS A 328 -29.80 -3.23 -4.60
CA LYS A 328 -30.79 -4.05 -5.33
C LYS A 328 -31.82 -4.64 -4.37
N LYS A 329 -31.39 -5.15 -3.21
CA LYS A 329 -32.30 -5.62 -2.16
C LYS A 329 -33.20 -4.50 -1.65
N GLN A 330 -32.65 -3.33 -1.33
CA GLN A 330 -33.44 -2.17 -0.90
C GLN A 330 -34.47 -1.72 -1.95
N ALA A 331 -34.10 -1.74 -3.24
CA ALA A 331 -35.01 -1.40 -4.33
C ALA A 331 -36.18 -2.39 -4.44
N ILE A 332 -35.93 -3.69 -4.28
CA ILE A 332 -36.99 -4.72 -4.28
C ILE A 332 -37.89 -4.57 -3.05
N THR A 333 -37.33 -4.35 -1.86
CA THR A 333 -38.12 -4.16 -0.63
C THR A 333 -38.94 -2.86 -0.64
N GLY A 334 -38.53 -1.88 -1.44
CA GLY A 334 -39.23 -0.61 -1.65
C GLY A 334 -40.37 -0.66 -2.67
N LEU A 335 -40.53 -1.75 -3.42
CA LEU A 335 -41.72 -2.00 -4.24
C LEU A 335 -42.89 -2.32 -3.30
N ARG A 336 -43.73 -1.33 -3.00
CA ARG A 336 -45.04 -1.50 -2.37
C ARG A 336 -46.14 -1.24 -3.39
#